data_AF-A0A133NLE9-F1
#
_entry.id   AF-A0A133NLE9-F1
#
_cell.length_a   1.000
_cell.length_b   1.000
_cell.length_c   1.000
_cell.angle_alpha   90.00
_cell.angle_beta   90.00
_cell.angle_gamma   90.00
#
_symmetry.space_group_name_H-M   'P 1'
#
loop_
_entity.id
_entity.type
_entity.pdbx_description
1 polymer ?
#
loop_
_entity_poly.entity_id
_entity_poly.type
_entity_poly.pdbx_seq_one_letter_code
_entity_poly.pdbx_strand_id
1 'polypeptide(L)' 'MIRVQDGEKIVNGISCKNIIFKQSFYRKKNMLLELEKVKKKYQNKEIKIFQKINSTWCEYPDV' A
#
# COMPACT_ATOMS: atom_id res chain seq x y z
N MET A 1 -6.40 -3.24 1.45
CA MET A 1 -4.99 -3.37 1.86
C MET A 1 -4.30 -2.07 1.55
N ILE A 2 -3.49 -1.56 2.44
CA ILE A 2 -2.62 -0.40 2.22
C ILE A 2 -1.19 -0.91 2.07
N ARG A 3 -0.46 -0.38 1.09
CA ARG A 3 0.94 -0.70 0.81
C ARG A 3 1.70 0.59 0.60
N VAL A 4 2.77 0.81 1.36
CA VAL A 4 3.67 1.95 1.17
C VAL A 4 4.96 1.45 0.54
N GLN A 5 5.38 2.15 -0.50
CA GLN A 5 6.56 1.85 -1.28
C GLN A 5 7.55 2.99 -1.15
N ASP A 6 8.82 2.62 -0.97
CA ASP A 6 9.92 3.56 -0.80
C ASP A 6 11.04 3.28 -1.79
N GLY A 7 10.84 3.78 -3.01
CA GLY A 7 11.75 3.56 -4.12
C GLY A 7 11.88 2.08 -4.50
N GLU A 8 13.00 1.77 -5.12
CA GLU A 8 13.34 0.43 -5.58
C GLU A 8 14.57 -0.08 -4.83
N LYS A 9 14.55 -1.37 -4.51
CA LYS A 9 15.66 -2.08 -3.89
C LYS A 9 16.09 -3.19 -4.84
N ILE A 10 17.38 -3.23 -5.13
CA ILE A 10 17.98 -4.31 -5.91
C ILE A 10 18.14 -5.51 -4.97
N VAL A 11 17.47 -6.61 -5.30
CA VAL A 11 17.60 -7.89 -4.61
C VAL A 11 18.02 -8.93 -5.65
N ASN A 12 19.19 -9.54 -5.46
CA ASN A 12 19.77 -10.51 -6.41
C ASN A 12 19.86 -9.99 -7.86
N GLY A 13 20.23 -8.73 -8.05
CA GLY A 13 20.33 -8.11 -9.38
C GLY A 13 18.99 -7.75 -10.03
N ILE A 14 17.86 -8.00 -9.37
CA ILE A 14 16.52 -7.66 -9.85
C ILE A 14 16.01 -6.43 -9.10
N SER A 15 15.60 -5.39 -9.83
CA SER A 15 14.94 -4.22 -9.24
C SER A 15 13.56 -4.61 -8.72
N CYS A 16 13.37 -4.54 -7.41
CA CYS A 16 12.10 -4.80 -6.75
C CYS A 16 11.61 -3.54 -6.02
N LYS A 17 10.31 -3.26 -6.07
CA LYS A 17 9.73 -2.15 -5.29
C LYS A 17 9.88 -2.42 -3.80
N ASN A 18 10.51 -1.50 -3.07
CA ASN A 18 10.78 -1.68 -1.65
C ASN A 18 9.51 -1.39 -0.83
N ILE A 19 8.93 -2.42 -0.23
CA ILE A 19 7.72 -2.28 0.59
C ILE A 19 8.13 -2.01 2.02
N ILE A 20 7.85 -0.82 2.54
CA ILE A 20 8.16 -0.46 3.93
C ILE A 20 6.96 -0.63 4.87
N PHE A 21 5.75 -0.70 4.31
CA PHE A 21 4.54 -0.95 5.07
C PHE A 21 3.53 -1.72 4.24
N LYS A 22 2.89 -2.71 4.85
CA LYS A 22 1.82 -3.49 4.23
C LYS A 22 0.82 -3.91 5.31
N GLN A 23 -0.44 -3.52 5.17
CA GLN A 23 -1.48 -3.92 6.11
C GLN A 23 -2.79 -4.25 5.38
N SER A 24 -3.36 -5.40 5.72
CA SER A 24 -4.66 -5.85 5.24
C SER A 24 -5.77 -5.40 6.18
N PHE A 25 -6.92 -5.05 5.61
CA PHE A 25 -8.09 -4.60 6.37
C PHE A 25 -9.31 -5.37 5.89
N TYR A 26 -10.11 -5.85 6.83
CA TYR A 26 -11.39 -6.51 6.54
C TYR A 26 -12.54 -5.51 6.40
N ARG A 27 -12.45 -4.34 7.05
CA ARG A 27 -13.48 -3.29 7.04
C ARG A 27 -12.94 -2.00 6.41
N LYS A 28 -13.73 -1.38 5.51
CA LYS A 28 -13.39 -0.11 4.83
C LYS A 28 -13.13 1.03 5.83
N LYS A 29 -13.94 1.15 6.89
CA LYS A 29 -13.79 2.19 7.92
C LYS A 29 -12.41 2.17 8.60
N ASN A 30 -11.93 0.97 8.98
CA ASN A 30 -10.61 0.82 9.61
C ASN A 30 -9.48 1.14 8.63
N MET A 31 -9.67 0.76 7.36
CA MET A 31 -8.72 1.08 6.29
C MET A 31 -8.59 2.60 6.11
N LEU A 32 -9.70 3.35 6.06
CA LEU A 32 -9.67 4.81 5.92
C LEU A 32 -8.96 5.50 7.10
N LEU A 33 -9.25 5.07 8.34
CA LEU A 33 -8.59 5.61 9.53
C LEU A 33 -7.07 5.38 9.51
N GLU A 34 -6.63 4.17 9.17
CA GLU A 34 -5.19 3.91 9.03
C GLU A 34 -4.59 4.60 7.81
N LEU A 35 -5.33 4.76 6.71
CA LEU A 35 -4.87 5.49 5.54
C LEU A 35 -4.50 6.92 5.88
N GLU A 36 -5.30 7.62 6.68
CA GLU A 36 -4.96 8.98 7.11
C GLU A 36 -3.67 9.02 7.95
N LYS A 37 -3.48 8.04 8.85
CA LYS A 37 -2.24 7.93 9.63
C LYS A 37 -1.04 7.63 8.75
N VAL A 38 -1.20 6.73 7.79
CA VAL A 38 -0.16 6.34 6.83
C VAL A 38 0.19 7.51 5.93
N LYS A 39 -0.80 8.26 5.41
CA LYS A 39 -0.59 9.50 4.64
C LYS A 39 0.21 10.53 5.45
N LYS A 40 -0.10 10.72 6.73
CA LYS A 40 0.65 11.63 7.62
C LYS A 40 2.07 11.14 7.93
N LYS A 41 2.25 9.84 8.16
CA LYS A 41 3.54 9.24 8.50
C LYS A 41 4.50 9.14 7.31
N TYR A 42 3.95 8.95 6.11
CA TYR A 42 4.70 8.68 4.88
C TYR A 42 4.32 9.67 3.77
N GLN A 43 4.32 10.97 4.08
CA GLN A 43 3.89 12.03 3.16
C GLN A 43 4.63 12.05 1.82
N ASN A 44 5.90 11.64 1.80
CA ASN A 44 6.76 11.66 0.61
C ASN A 44 6.96 10.27 -0.02
N LYS A 45 6.09 9.31 0.28
CA LYS A 45 6.22 7.92 -0.20
C LYS A 45 5.03 7.53 -1.07
N GLU A 46 5.23 6.57 -1.97
CA GLU A 46 4.15 6.07 -2.82
C GLU A 46 3.23 5.16 -1.98
N ILE A 47 2.00 5.60 -1.75
CA ILE A 47 0.98 4.84 -1.02
C ILE A 47 0.00 4.26 -2.04
N LYS A 48 -0.11 2.94 -2.07
CA LYS A 48 -1.05 2.19 -2.92
C LYS A 48 -2.08 1.48 -2.08
N ILE A 49 -3.33 1.53 -2.53
CA ILE A 49 -4.44 0.82 -1.92
C ILE A 49 -4.86 -0.29 -2.86
N PHE A 50 -5.06 -1.48 -2.30
CA PHE A 50 -5.56 -2.62 -3.03
C PHE A 50 -6.87 -3.10 -2.42
N GLN A 51 -7.85 -3.41 -3.26
CA GLN A 51 -9.06 -4.11 -2.87
C GLN A 51 -9.07 -5.52 -3.46
N LYS A 52 -9.69 -6.46 -2.75
CA LYS A 52 -9.84 -7.83 -3.24
C LYS A 52 -11.22 -7.95 -3.90
N ILE A 53 -11.25 -8.14 -5.21
CA ILE A 53 -12.46 -8.36 -6.01
C ILE A 53 -12.34 -9.73 -6.66
N ASN A 54 -13.33 -10.62 -6.49
CA ASN A 54 -13.33 -11.96 -7.08
C ASN A 54 -11.98 -12.70 -6.90
N SER A 55 -11.45 -12.68 -5.68
CA SER A 55 -10.14 -13.25 -5.30
C SER A 55 -8.89 -12.56 -5.86
N THR A 56 -9.03 -11.56 -6.73
CA THR A 56 -7.93 -10.80 -7.31
C THR A 56 -7.69 -9.51 -6.52
N TRP A 57 -6.42 -9.18 -6.27
CA TRP A 57 -6.04 -7.88 -5.72
C TRP A 57 -5.97 -6.85 -6.85
N CYS A 58 -6.92 -5.93 -6.86
CA CYS A 58 -6.96 -4.81 -7.79
C CYS A 58 -6.48 -3.55 -7.06
N GLU A 59 -5.66 -2.75 -7.72
CA GLU A 59 -5.35 -1.40 -7.23
C GLU A 59 -6.65 -0.59 -7.20
N TYR A 60 -6.89 0.10 -6.10
CA TYR A 60 -8.05 0.94 -5.91
C TYR A 60 -7.76 2.29 -6.57
N PRO A 61 -8.49 2.68 -7.64
CA PRO A 61 -8.13 3.84 -8.46
C PRO A 61 -8.39 5.21 -7.79
N ASP A 62 -9.07 5.25 -6.64
CA ASP A 62 -9.55 6.49 -6.01
C ASP A 62 -8.96 6.69 -4.60
N VAL A 63 -7.89 7.50 -4.48
CA VAL A 63 -7.34 7.99 -3.20
C VAL A 63 -6.70 9.36 -3.34
#